data_AF-A0A7S4RY36-F1
#
_entry.id   AF-A0A7S4RY36-F1
#
_cell.length_a   1.000
_cell.length_b   1.000
_cell.length_c   1.000
_cell.angle_alpha   90.00
_cell.angle_beta   90.00
_cell.angle_gamma   90.00
#
_symmetry.space_group_name_H-M   'P 1'
#
loop_
_entity.id
_entity.type
_entity.pdbx_description
1 polymer ?
#
loop_
_entity_poly.entity_id
_entity_poly.type
_entity_poly.pdbx_seq_one_letter_code
_entity_poly.pdbx_strand_id
1 'polypeptide(L)'
;QHNNNSNTTTDAKEENKWKSCGSKNGISEDDKWKLPPPEAEQRMTELQQYTRQHYKHANYSAALETAQEMLASCQLHFGTEHPATASAHNDVGLMHKALGEWEESRSSYHKALRLYAMIVGKDHASYAAALNNLGNLDRAMASASPDDAPDGDDEDGGNDGAKSKPLSALERLQLNESAIDYFEESYDIRRVELGPHHPHTITSRTNLGSALAAVLLQQQASLLAAARQQSPDDATNNNNETTKSNVLKALSQPSKFTQKRWDEAQRHLREALKAAVENPRGEVANVKAATSIQTAMAKNNNNPKGKDRSKSKKQRRLDAKKQKKQTAAQPSSSSSSLSLPSFSVISSIQTLSAASAAQNLAVFLKLQSQVKSETSKTLTSATTATTTTAATGKTDYNDEYAEAHALYTQALNVRMKLLPQHHPDVLATKFSLAELLDLLGDETSANRFRQEILDVYQVEERDGDGVEEKEQ
;
A
#
# COMPACT_ATOMS: atom_id res chain seq x y z
N GLN A 1 10.67 -6.64 3.86
CA GLN A 1 10.29 -6.58 5.28
C GLN A 1 9.16 -5.58 5.51
N HIS A 2 7.91 -6.05 5.56
CA HIS A 2 6.92 -5.50 6.48
C HIS A 2 5.89 -6.56 6.82
N ASN A 3 5.80 -6.81 8.12
CA ASN A 3 4.92 -7.73 8.79
C ASN A 3 3.46 -7.39 8.46
N ASN A 4 2.91 -8.05 7.43
CA ASN A 4 1.48 -8.22 7.29
C ASN A 4 1.19 -9.69 7.56
N ASN A 5 0.41 -9.89 8.61
CA ASN A 5 -0.02 -11.17 9.13
C ASN A 5 1.07 -12.03 9.77
N SER A 6 1.28 -11.77 11.05
CA SER A 6 0.88 -12.78 12.01
C SER A 6 0.75 -12.09 13.36
N ASN A 7 -0.44 -12.17 13.95
CA ASN A 7 -0.57 -12.12 15.40
C ASN A 7 0.36 -13.19 15.96
N THR A 8 1.56 -12.82 16.40
CA THR A 8 2.32 -13.54 17.43
C THR A 8 3.39 -12.60 17.98
N THR A 9 2.97 -11.62 18.76
CA THR A 9 3.44 -11.68 20.14
C THR A 9 2.32 -12.37 20.89
N THR A 10 2.63 -13.52 21.48
CA THR A 10 1.92 -14.01 22.66
C THR A 10 2.13 -12.99 23.78
N ASP A 11 1.60 -11.78 23.61
CA ASP A 11 1.24 -10.99 24.76
C ASP A 11 0.07 -11.75 25.38
N ALA A 12 0.30 -12.40 26.53
CA ALA A 12 -0.75 -13.00 27.37
C ALA A 12 -1.91 -12.01 27.71
N LYS A 13 -1.79 -10.75 27.28
CA LYS A 13 -2.84 -9.71 27.32
C LYS A 13 -3.80 -9.76 26.12
N GLU A 14 -3.40 -10.23 24.93
CA GLU A 14 -4.31 -10.36 23.78
C GLU A 14 -5.22 -11.58 23.88
N GLU A 15 -4.76 -12.71 24.44
CA GLU A 15 -5.61 -13.89 24.74
C GLU A 15 -6.86 -13.53 25.55
N ASN A 16 -6.76 -12.53 26.44
CA ASN A 16 -7.89 -12.04 27.22
C ASN A 16 -8.82 -11.09 26.45
N LYS A 17 -8.42 -10.59 25.28
CA LYS A 17 -9.27 -9.75 24.40
C LYS A 17 -10.20 -10.59 23.53
N TRP A 18 -9.75 -11.77 23.08
CA TRP A 18 -10.56 -12.74 22.31
C TRP A 18 -11.71 -13.33 23.12
N LYS A 19 -11.55 -13.45 24.44
CA LYS A 19 -12.63 -13.81 25.38
C LYS A 19 -13.78 -12.79 25.41
N SER A 20 -13.54 -11.53 25.02
CA SER A 20 -14.55 -10.46 25.04
C SER A 20 -15.31 -10.26 23.72
N CYS A 21 -14.92 -10.96 22.64
CA CYS A 21 -15.64 -10.89 21.37
C CYS A 21 -16.94 -11.71 21.43
N GLY A 22 -17.97 -11.03 21.94
CA GLY A 22 -19.29 -11.56 22.23
C GLY A 22 -19.95 -12.29 21.05
N SER A 23 -20.42 -13.50 21.35
CA SER A 23 -21.16 -14.37 20.44
C SER A 23 -22.48 -13.72 19.99
N LYS A 24 -22.71 -13.69 18.68
CA LYS A 24 -24.06 -13.51 18.11
C LYS A 24 -24.80 -14.84 17.91
N ASN A 25 -24.15 -15.98 18.17
CA ASN A 25 -24.61 -17.30 17.70
C ASN A 25 -24.88 -18.35 18.80
N GLY A 26 -25.01 -17.96 20.07
CA GLY A 26 -25.60 -18.85 21.10
C GLY A 26 -24.81 -20.12 21.47
N ILE A 27 -23.55 -20.26 21.05
CA ILE A 27 -22.62 -21.30 21.55
C ILE A 27 -22.19 -20.92 22.98
N SER A 28 -22.22 -21.86 23.94
CA SER A 28 -21.76 -21.64 25.32
C SER A 28 -20.30 -21.18 25.34
N GLU A 29 -19.95 -20.26 26.23
CA GLU A 29 -18.58 -19.70 26.31
C GLU A 29 -17.53 -20.76 26.67
N ASP A 30 -17.92 -21.82 27.36
CA ASP A 30 -17.03 -22.90 27.85
C ASP A 30 -16.60 -23.91 26.77
N ASP A 31 -17.33 -24.03 25.66
CA ASP A 31 -17.02 -24.96 24.56
C ASP A 31 -16.41 -24.27 23.33
N LYS A 32 -16.26 -22.94 23.36
CA LYS A 32 -16.11 -22.16 22.13
C LYS A 32 -14.80 -22.44 21.40
N TRP A 33 -13.70 -22.71 22.09
CA TRP A 33 -12.41 -23.02 21.46
C TRP A 33 -11.58 -23.97 22.34
N LYS A 34 -11.65 -25.27 22.07
CA LYS A 34 -10.72 -26.22 22.71
C LYS A 34 -9.32 -25.93 22.19
N LEU A 35 -8.37 -25.81 23.13
CA LEU A 35 -6.96 -25.70 22.77
C LEU A 35 -6.52 -27.00 22.07
N PRO A 36 -5.65 -26.90 21.04
CA PRO A 36 -5.05 -28.06 20.41
C PRO A 36 -4.20 -28.83 21.43
N PRO A 37 -3.94 -30.12 21.20
CA PRO A 37 -2.90 -30.84 21.94
C PRO A 37 -1.56 -30.08 21.88
N PRO A 38 -0.72 -30.12 22.93
CA PRO A 38 0.55 -29.41 22.96
C PRO A 38 1.45 -29.71 21.74
N GLU A 39 1.42 -30.95 21.26
CA GLU A 39 2.20 -31.36 20.07
C GLU A 39 1.72 -30.64 18.81
N ALA A 40 0.41 -30.44 18.67
CA ALA A 40 -0.18 -29.71 17.55
C ALA A 40 0.08 -28.20 17.65
N GLU A 41 0.04 -27.62 18.86
CA GLU A 41 0.42 -26.23 19.08
C GLU A 41 1.89 -25.96 18.71
N GLN A 42 2.77 -26.86 19.13
CA GLN A 42 4.19 -26.80 18.78
C GLN A 42 4.38 -26.91 17.26
N ARG A 43 3.73 -27.89 16.62
CA ARG A 43 3.83 -28.08 15.16
C ARG A 43 3.33 -26.85 14.39
N MET A 44 2.22 -26.24 14.81
CA MET A 44 1.73 -25.00 14.20
C MET A 44 2.74 -23.86 14.40
N THR A 45 3.33 -23.72 15.59
CA THR A 45 4.37 -22.71 15.84
C THR A 45 5.58 -22.90 14.92
N GLU A 46 6.04 -24.13 14.72
CA GLU A 46 7.12 -24.48 13.80
C GLU A 46 6.75 -24.15 12.35
N LEU A 47 5.56 -24.54 11.90
CA LEU A 47 5.07 -24.20 10.55
C LEU A 47 5.08 -22.69 10.30
N GLN A 48 4.61 -21.90 11.27
CA GLN A 48 4.66 -20.44 11.16
C GLN A 48 6.09 -19.90 11.02
N GLN A 49 7.04 -20.46 11.76
CA GLN A 49 8.44 -20.08 11.66
C GLN A 49 9.03 -20.46 10.29
N TYR A 50 8.76 -21.66 9.79
CA TYR A 50 9.20 -22.12 8.47
C TYR A 50 8.62 -21.26 7.35
N THR A 51 7.32 -20.98 7.35
CA THR A 51 6.70 -20.09 6.37
C THR A 51 7.40 -18.73 6.34
N ARG A 52 7.62 -18.11 7.51
CA ARG A 52 8.33 -16.82 7.60
C ARG A 52 9.77 -16.92 7.12
N GLN A 53 10.46 -18.02 7.41
CA GLN A 53 11.84 -18.24 6.97
C GLN A 53 11.90 -18.39 5.46
N HIS A 54 11.11 -19.28 4.86
CA HIS A 54 11.05 -19.47 3.42
C HIS A 54 10.68 -18.16 2.70
N TYR A 55 9.69 -17.44 3.21
CA TYR A 55 9.31 -16.13 2.67
C TYR A 55 10.46 -15.11 2.70
N LYS A 56 11.24 -15.06 3.78
CA LYS A 56 12.39 -14.16 3.88
C LYS A 56 13.50 -14.47 2.87
N HIS A 57 13.64 -15.73 2.48
CA HIS A 57 14.61 -16.19 1.47
C HIS A 57 13.99 -16.28 0.06
N ALA A 58 12.82 -15.67 -0.16
CA ALA A 58 12.10 -15.71 -1.43
C ALA A 58 11.73 -17.13 -1.95
N ASN A 59 11.77 -18.15 -1.10
CA ASN A 59 11.35 -19.52 -1.42
C ASN A 59 9.83 -19.64 -1.30
N TYR A 60 9.09 -18.95 -2.18
CA TYR A 60 7.64 -18.77 -2.02
C TYR A 60 6.82 -20.06 -2.20
N SER A 61 7.31 -21.02 -3.00
CA SER A 61 6.67 -22.34 -3.14
C SER A 61 6.71 -23.14 -1.83
N ALA A 62 7.88 -23.27 -1.21
CA ALA A 62 8.02 -23.92 0.10
C ALA A 62 7.27 -23.15 1.21
N ALA A 63 7.22 -21.82 1.11
CA ALA A 63 6.42 -21.01 2.01
C ALA A 63 4.91 -21.27 1.84
N LEU A 64 4.44 -21.49 0.60
CA LEU A 64 3.07 -21.87 0.32
C LEU A 64 2.72 -23.25 0.88
N GLU A 65 3.58 -24.26 0.68
CA GLU A 65 3.38 -25.61 1.23
C GLU A 65 3.20 -25.57 2.76
N THR A 66 4.13 -24.92 3.46
CA THR A 66 4.05 -24.76 4.92
C THR A 66 2.83 -23.96 5.38
N ALA A 67 2.42 -22.94 4.62
CA ALA A 67 1.20 -22.17 4.91
C ALA A 67 -0.09 -22.99 4.69
N GLN A 68 -0.11 -23.88 3.69
CA GLN A 68 -1.22 -24.81 3.44
C GLN A 68 -1.30 -25.88 4.53
N GLU A 69 -0.17 -26.43 4.97
CA GLU A 69 -0.11 -27.33 6.14
C GLU A 69 -0.61 -26.65 7.42
N MET A 70 -0.24 -25.39 7.63
CA MET A 70 -0.75 -24.58 8.74
C MET A 70 -2.27 -24.40 8.64
N LEU A 71 -2.80 -24.11 7.45
CA LEU A 71 -4.23 -23.97 7.23
C LEU A 71 -4.98 -25.28 7.54
N ALA A 72 -4.48 -26.42 7.06
CA ALA A 72 -5.04 -27.74 7.35
C ALA A 72 -5.03 -28.05 8.86
N SER A 73 -3.92 -27.73 9.53
CA SER A 73 -3.79 -27.91 10.99
C SER A 73 -4.79 -27.03 11.76
N CYS A 74 -4.94 -25.76 11.34
CA CYS A 74 -5.93 -24.86 11.95
C CYS A 74 -7.37 -25.36 11.76
N GLN A 75 -7.70 -25.86 10.56
CA GLN A 75 -9.02 -26.42 10.28
C GLN A 75 -9.29 -27.69 11.08
N LEU A 76 -8.28 -28.56 11.27
CA LEU A 76 -8.40 -29.78 12.05
C LEU A 76 -8.66 -29.51 13.52
N HIS A 77 -7.91 -28.58 14.12
CA HIS A 77 -7.94 -28.37 15.57
C HIS A 77 -8.93 -27.29 16.03
N PHE A 78 -9.14 -26.25 15.22
CA PHE A 78 -10.02 -25.13 15.56
C PHE A 78 -11.31 -25.07 14.74
N GLY A 79 -11.40 -25.85 13.65
CA GLY A 79 -12.51 -25.80 12.71
C GLY A 79 -12.36 -24.72 11.63
N THR A 80 -13.34 -24.67 10.73
CA THR A 80 -13.33 -23.77 9.57
C THR A 80 -13.71 -22.32 9.92
N GLU A 81 -14.36 -22.10 11.07
CA GLU A 81 -14.86 -20.79 11.51
C GLU A 81 -14.05 -20.20 12.68
N HIS A 82 -12.72 -20.23 12.60
CA HIS A 82 -11.82 -19.73 13.66
C HIS A 82 -10.93 -18.56 13.21
N PRO A 83 -10.54 -17.60 14.09
CA PRO A 83 -9.59 -16.55 13.76
C PRO A 83 -8.21 -17.06 13.30
N ALA A 84 -7.73 -18.19 13.83
CA ALA A 84 -6.48 -18.79 13.36
C ALA A 84 -6.62 -19.33 11.92
N THR A 85 -7.75 -19.96 11.60
CA THR A 85 -8.08 -20.40 10.23
C THR A 85 -8.18 -19.20 9.27
N ALA A 86 -8.77 -18.09 9.72
CA ALA A 86 -8.79 -16.84 8.95
C ALA A 86 -7.37 -16.28 8.72
N SER A 87 -6.50 -16.33 9.73
CA SER A 87 -5.11 -15.91 9.61
C SER A 87 -4.35 -16.79 8.61
N ALA A 88 -4.50 -18.11 8.70
CA ALA A 88 -3.86 -19.04 7.79
C ALA A 88 -4.33 -18.84 6.34
N HIS A 89 -5.62 -18.55 6.10
CA HIS A 89 -6.10 -18.16 4.78
C HIS A 89 -5.43 -16.89 4.26
N ASN A 90 -5.22 -15.90 5.12
CA ASN A 90 -4.52 -14.69 4.71
C ASN A 90 -3.05 -14.98 4.38
N ASP A 91 -2.39 -15.87 5.13
CA ASP A 91 -0.98 -16.24 4.89
C ASP A 91 -0.84 -16.99 3.57
N VAL A 92 -1.73 -17.94 3.28
CA VAL A 92 -1.84 -18.61 1.97
C VAL A 92 -2.06 -17.59 0.85
N GLY A 93 -2.95 -16.62 1.04
CA GLY A 93 -3.15 -15.53 0.07
C GLY A 93 -1.91 -14.67 -0.16
N LEU A 94 -1.08 -14.47 0.87
CA LEU A 94 0.20 -13.77 0.75
C LEU A 94 1.23 -14.55 -0.06
N MET A 95 1.27 -15.87 0.10
CA MET A 95 2.18 -16.73 -0.66
C MET A 95 1.80 -16.80 -2.13
N HIS A 96 0.53 -17.04 -2.44
CA HIS A 96 0.02 -16.99 -3.82
C HIS A 96 0.33 -15.65 -4.51
N LYS A 97 0.13 -14.52 -3.82
CA LYS A 97 0.49 -13.19 -4.35
C LYS A 97 1.98 -13.09 -4.67
N ALA A 98 2.84 -13.69 -3.85
CA ALA A 98 4.29 -13.65 -4.07
C ALA A 98 4.72 -14.53 -5.25
N LEU A 99 3.94 -15.55 -5.57
CA LEU A 99 4.11 -16.43 -6.74
C LEU A 99 3.49 -15.87 -8.04
N GLY A 100 2.71 -14.78 -7.97
CA GLY A 100 1.97 -14.26 -9.13
C GLY A 100 0.62 -14.94 -9.39
N GLU A 101 0.18 -15.81 -8.49
CA GLU A 101 -1.08 -16.55 -8.55
C GLU A 101 -2.22 -15.65 -8.04
N TRP A 102 -2.63 -14.71 -8.89
CA TRP A 102 -3.49 -13.58 -8.50
C TRP A 102 -4.90 -14.00 -8.07
N GLU A 103 -5.49 -15.01 -8.71
CA GLU A 103 -6.85 -15.46 -8.45
C GLU A 103 -6.95 -16.26 -7.14
N GLU A 104 -6.00 -17.17 -6.92
CA GLU A 104 -5.83 -17.97 -5.70
C GLU A 104 -5.58 -17.05 -4.50
N SER A 105 -4.74 -16.04 -4.71
CA SER A 105 -4.49 -14.99 -3.71
C SER A 105 -5.78 -14.23 -3.36
N ARG A 106 -6.51 -13.76 -4.38
CA ARG A 106 -7.77 -13.03 -4.19
C ARG A 106 -8.79 -13.88 -3.45
N SER A 107 -8.93 -15.15 -3.82
CA SER A 107 -9.84 -16.11 -3.19
C SER A 107 -9.51 -16.30 -1.70
N SER A 108 -8.23 -16.52 -1.40
CA SER A 108 -7.75 -16.74 -0.03
C SER A 108 -7.94 -15.52 0.87
N TYR A 109 -7.63 -14.32 0.38
CA TYR A 109 -7.89 -13.09 1.14
C TYR A 109 -9.38 -12.82 1.36
N HIS A 110 -10.25 -13.10 0.39
CA HIS A 110 -11.70 -12.96 0.59
C HIS A 110 -12.24 -13.95 1.64
N LYS A 111 -11.72 -15.19 1.66
CA LYS A 111 -12.05 -16.16 2.72
C LYS A 111 -11.65 -15.63 4.09
N ALA A 112 -10.42 -15.14 4.23
CA ALA A 112 -9.95 -14.52 5.48
C ALA A 112 -10.81 -13.31 5.90
N LEU A 113 -11.09 -12.39 4.97
CA LEU A 113 -11.90 -11.20 5.20
C LEU A 113 -13.31 -11.55 5.68
N ARG A 114 -13.95 -12.53 5.03
CA ARG A 114 -15.29 -13.04 5.41
C ARG A 114 -15.27 -13.63 6.83
N LEU A 115 -14.28 -14.47 7.14
CA LEU A 115 -14.15 -15.09 8.45
C LEU A 115 -13.92 -14.04 9.55
N TYR A 116 -13.00 -13.08 9.34
CA TYR A 116 -12.80 -11.99 10.29
C TYR A 116 -14.07 -11.17 10.49
N ALA A 117 -14.78 -10.80 9.42
CA ALA A 117 -16.04 -10.06 9.52
C ALA A 117 -17.11 -10.81 10.33
N MET A 118 -17.15 -12.13 10.23
CA MET A 118 -18.10 -12.99 10.92
C MET A 118 -17.74 -13.18 12.39
N ILE A 119 -16.47 -13.44 12.70
CA ILE A 119 -16.02 -13.88 14.02
C ILE A 119 -15.72 -12.71 14.96
N VAL A 120 -14.94 -11.73 14.48
CA VAL A 120 -14.51 -10.56 15.27
C VAL A 120 -15.20 -9.26 14.88
N GLY A 121 -15.80 -9.23 13.69
CA GLY A 121 -16.47 -8.04 13.16
C GLY A 121 -15.58 -7.23 12.20
N LYS A 122 -16.21 -6.26 11.53
CA LYS A 122 -15.56 -5.43 10.50
C LYS A 122 -14.72 -4.28 11.08
N ASP A 123 -14.86 -3.99 12.36
CA ASP A 123 -14.14 -2.91 13.04
C ASP A 123 -12.84 -3.41 13.72
N HIS A 124 -12.39 -4.63 13.41
CA HIS A 124 -11.22 -5.27 14.02
C HIS A 124 -9.97 -5.22 13.12
N ALA A 125 -8.80 -5.19 13.73
CA ALA A 125 -7.53 -4.90 13.06
C ALA A 125 -7.14 -6.00 12.08
N SER A 126 -7.57 -7.24 12.36
CA SER A 126 -7.41 -8.39 11.48
C SER A 126 -8.27 -8.30 10.21
N TYR A 127 -9.51 -7.77 10.30
CA TYR A 127 -10.31 -7.47 9.12
C TYR A 127 -9.63 -6.38 8.27
N ALA A 128 -9.14 -5.32 8.93
CA ALA A 128 -8.35 -4.28 8.27
C ALA A 128 -7.04 -4.80 7.65
N ALA A 129 -6.43 -5.86 8.20
CA ALA A 129 -5.25 -6.49 7.61
C ALA A 129 -5.56 -7.20 6.29
N ALA A 130 -6.66 -7.96 6.24
CA ALA A 130 -7.11 -8.60 5.01
C ALA A 130 -7.47 -7.56 3.93
N LEU A 131 -8.12 -6.45 4.28
CA LEU A 131 -8.36 -5.34 3.35
C LEU A 131 -7.04 -4.76 2.81
N ASN A 132 -6.08 -4.49 3.69
CA ASN A 132 -4.79 -3.95 3.26
C ASN A 132 -4.05 -4.92 2.30
N ASN A 133 -4.20 -6.22 2.49
CA ASN A 133 -3.60 -7.21 1.60
C ASN A 133 -4.32 -7.29 0.25
N LEU A 134 -5.65 -7.17 0.23
CA LEU A 134 -6.43 -7.02 -1.00
C LEU A 134 -6.04 -5.77 -1.78
N GLY A 135 -5.86 -4.62 -1.11
CA GLY A 135 -5.41 -3.40 -1.78
C GLY A 135 -4.00 -3.55 -2.39
N ASN A 136 -3.10 -4.26 -1.69
CA ASN A 136 -1.77 -4.57 -2.25
C ASN A 136 -1.86 -5.48 -3.47
N LEU A 137 -2.76 -6.48 -3.44
CA LEU A 137 -3.00 -7.40 -4.55
C LEU A 137 -3.55 -6.66 -5.76
N ASP A 138 -4.60 -5.85 -5.59
CA ASP A 138 -5.20 -5.06 -6.67
C ASP A 138 -4.19 -4.12 -7.32
N ARG A 139 -3.34 -3.47 -6.53
CA ARG A 139 -2.26 -2.62 -7.05
C ARG A 139 -1.23 -3.44 -7.84
N ALA A 140 -0.88 -4.64 -7.38
CA ALA A 140 0.06 -5.52 -8.08
C ALA A 140 -0.48 -5.96 -9.44
N MET A 141 -1.75 -6.40 -9.50
CA MET A 141 -2.41 -6.75 -10.77
C MET A 141 -2.50 -5.55 -11.72
N ALA A 142 -2.79 -4.34 -11.22
CA ALA A 142 -2.85 -3.15 -12.06
C ALA A 142 -1.49 -2.80 -12.69
N SER A 143 -0.39 -3.07 -11.98
CA SER A 143 0.99 -2.82 -12.44
C SER A 143 1.60 -3.96 -13.26
N ALA A 144 1.04 -5.17 -13.22
CA ALA A 144 1.59 -6.32 -13.92
C ALA A 144 1.70 -6.07 -15.44
N SER A 145 2.79 -6.54 -16.04
CA SER A 145 2.99 -6.50 -17.49
C SER A 145 2.03 -7.49 -18.17
N PRO A 146 1.61 -7.24 -19.42
CA PRO A 146 0.95 -8.24 -20.26
C PRO A 146 1.62 -9.62 -20.26
N ASP A 147 2.95 -9.63 -20.17
CA ASP A 147 3.77 -10.85 -20.23
C ASP A 147 3.93 -11.53 -18.86
N ASP A 148 3.56 -10.86 -17.75
CA ASP A 148 3.58 -11.41 -16.38
C ASP A 148 2.24 -12.04 -15.98
N ALA A 149 1.28 -12.09 -16.92
CA ALA A 149 -0.03 -12.64 -16.66
C ALA A 149 0.10 -14.18 -16.57
N PRO A 150 -0.41 -14.82 -15.50
CA PRO A 150 -0.19 -16.24 -15.27
C PRO A 150 -0.67 -17.03 -16.48
N ASP A 151 0.17 -17.97 -16.93
CA ASP A 151 -0.25 -19.06 -17.79
C ASP A 151 -1.32 -19.83 -16.99
N GLY A 152 -2.58 -19.61 -17.34
CA GLY A 152 -3.65 -20.43 -16.81
C GLY A 152 -3.49 -21.83 -17.39
N ASP A 153 -3.34 -22.82 -16.54
CA ASP A 153 -3.49 -24.23 -16.91
C ASP A 153 -4.96 -24.48 -17.28
N ASP A 154 -5.35 -24.07 -18.50
CA ASP A 154 -6.61 -24.50 -19.11
C ASP A 154 -6.44 -25.98 -19.51
N GLU A 155 -6.63 -26.88 -18.54
CA GLU A 155 -7.02 -28.27 -18.81
C GLU A 155 -8.46 -28.32 -19.35
N ASP A 156 -8.71 -27.73 -20.51
CA ASP A 156 -9.80 -28.17 -21.37
C ASP A 156 -9.33 -28.11 -22.82
N GLY A 157 -9.10 -29.29 -23.37
CA GLY A 157 -8.54 -29.51 -24.70
C GLY A 157 -9.48 -29.00 -25.78
N GLY A 158 -9.26 -27.75 -26.20
CA GLY A 158 -9.81 -27.26 -27.45
C GLY A 158 -10.03 -25.75 -27.46
N ASN A 159 -8.97 -25.00 -27.80
CA ASN A 159 -8.97 -23.84 -28.71
C ASN A 159 -7.77 -22.94 -28.36
N ASP A 160 -6.80 -22.88 -29.27
CA ASP A 160 -5.78 -21.84 -29.47
C ASP A 160 -5.30 -21.09 -28.22
N GLY A 161 -4.10 -21.45 -27.72
CA GLY A 161 -3.43 -20.89 -26.54
C GLY A 161 -3.56 -19.37 -26.38
N ALA A 162 -4.63 -18.96 -25.70
CA ALA A 162 -4.91 -17.58 -25.41
C ALA A 162 -4.21 -17.25 -24.10
N LYS A 163 -2.95 -16.79 -24.19
CA LYS A 163 -2.31 -16.02 -23.12
C LYS A 163 -3.36 -15.12 -22.49
N SER A 164 -3.48 -15.15 -21.16
CA SER A 164 -4.46 -14.34 -20.43
C SER A 164 -4.38 -12.90 -20.94
N LYS A 165 -5.51 -12.40 -21.47
CA LYS A 165 -5.50 -11.13 -22.20
C LYS A 165 -4.97 -10.04 -21.27
N PRO A 166 -4.04 -9.19 -21.73
CA PRO A 166 -3.54 -8.11 -20.90
C PRO A 166 -4.67 -7.22 -20.43
N LEU A 167 -4.67 -6.90 -19.14
CA LEU A 167 -5.67 -6.00 -18.54
C LEU A 167 -5.76 -4.70 -19.34
N SER A 168 -6.97 -4.37 -19.75
CA SER A 168 -7.30 -3.10 -20.40
C SER A 168 -6.99 -1.92 -19.47
N ALA A 169 -6.82 -0.74 -20.05
CA ALA A 169 -6.63 0.49 -19.27
C ALA A 169 -7.78 0.75 -18.27
N LEU A 170 -9.01 0.33 -18.61
CA LEU A 170 -10.17 0.46 -17.72
C LEU A 170 -10.09 -0.50 -16.54
N GLU A 171 -9.71 -1.75 -16.77
CA GLU A 171 -9.56 -2.75 -15.69
C GLU A 171 -8.44 -2.35 -14.73
N ARG A 172 -7.30 -1.88 -15.25
CA ARG A 172 -6.20 -1.35 -14.40
C ARG A 172 -6.67 -0.17 -13.56
N LEU A 173 -7.46 0.74 -14.12
CA LEU A 173 -8.03 1.87 -13.38
C LEU A 173 -9.01 1.40 -12.30
N GLN A 174 -9.87 0.43 -12.61
CA GLN A 174 -10.80 -0.16 -11.63
C GLN A 174 -10.05 -0.80 -10.46
N LEU A 175 -9.00 -1.57 -10.74
CA LEU A 175 -8.14 -2.18 -9.73
C LEU A 175 -7.44 -1.14 -8.86
N ASN A 176 -6.95 -0.05 -9.46
CA ASN A 176 -6.31 1.01 -8.67
C ASN A 176 -7.31 1.76 -7.76
N GLU A 177 -8.53 2.03 -8.24
CA GLU A 177 -9.56 2.65 -7.39
C GLU A 177 -10.04 1.68 -6.30
N SER A 178 -10.20 0.38 -6.58
CA SER A 178 -10.52 -0.60 -5.54
C SER A 178 -9.41 -0.74 -4.51
N ALA A 179 -8.14 -0.65 -4.92
CA ALA A 179 -7.01 -0.61 -3.99
C ALA A 179 -7.09 0.58 -3.04
N ILE A 180 -7.43 1.78 -3.55
CA ILE A 180 -7.63 2.98 -2.72
C ILE A 180 -8.73 2.75 -1.69
N ASP A 181 -9.89 2.23 -2.11
CA ASP A 181 -11.02 1.93 -1.22
C ASP A 181 -10.62 0.96 -0.10
N TYR A 182 -9.89 -0.11 -0.45
CA TYR A 182 -9.40 -1.08 0.54
C TYR A 182 -8.40 -0.48 1.54
N PHE A 183 -7.47 0.36 1.06
CA PHE A 183 -6.51 1.02 1.94
C PHE A 183 -7.17 2.09 2.83
N GLU A 184 -8.15 2.82 2.32
CA GLU A 184 -8.92 3.80 3.08
C GLU A 184 -9.69 3.14 4.23
N GLU A 185 -10.47 2.09 3.94
CA GLU A 185 -11.21 1.34 4.96
C GLU A 185 -10.24 0.71 5.99
N SER A 186 -9.14 0.11 5.54
CA SER A 186 -8.11 -0.45 6.43
C SER A 186 -7.50 0.60 7.36
N TYR A 187 -7.13 1.76 6.82
CA TYR A 187 -6.53 2.85 7.58
C TYR A 187 -7.51 3.41 8.62
N ASP A 188 -8.77 3.62 8.23
CA ASP A 188 -9.78 4.16 9.14
C ASP A 188 -10.04 3.22 10.33
N ILE A 189 -10.14 1.92 10.09
CA ILE A 189 -10.32 0.91 11.16
C ILE A 189 -9.10 0.90 12.09
N ARG A 190 -7.88 0.73 11.54
CA ARG A 190 -6.65 0.65 12.34
C ARG A 190 -6.37 1.94 13.11
N ARG A 191 -6.68 3.11 12.53
CA ARG A 191 -6.56 4.39 13.22
C ARG A 191 -7.46 4.46 14.45
N VAL A 192 -8.70 3.98 14.36
CA VAL A 192 -9.66 4.00 15.47
C VAL A 192 -9.29 2.96 16.54
N GLU A 193 -8.89 1.76 16.13
CA GLU A 193 -8.68 0.63 17.04
C GLU A 193 -7.28 0.58 17.67
N LEU A 194 -6.24 0.81 16.86
CA LEU A 194 -4.84 0.71 17.27
C LEU A 194 -4.23 2.09 17.57
N GLY A 195 -4.84 3.15 17.06
CA GLY A 195 -4.34 4.52 17.15
C GLY A 195 -3.46 4.93 15.95
N PRO A 196 -3.22 6.25 15.78
CA PRO A 196 -2.56 6.81 14.60
C PRO A 196 -1.05 6.49 14.51
N HIS A 197 -0.40 6.19 15.64
CA HIS A 197 1.04 5.90 15.72
C HIS A 197 1.37 4.40 15.73
N HIS A 198 0.37 3.53 15.59
CA HIS A 198 0.61 2.10 15.56
C HIS A 198 1.28 1.72 14.22
N PRO A 199 2.30 0.83 14.19
CA PRO A 199 3.00 0.45 12.96
C PRO A 199 2.07 0.01 11.82
N HIS A 200 1.05 -0.82 12.11
CA HIS A 200 0.06 -1.23 11.09
C HIS A 200 -0.81 -0.07 10.58
N THR A 201 -1.15 0.91 11.43
CA THR A 201 -1.89 2.10 11.00
C THR A 201 -1.04 2.94 10.05
N ILE A 202 0.25 3.10 10.39
CA ILE A 202 1.23 3.80 9.56
C ILE A 202 1.36 3.09 8.21
N THR A 203 1.51 1.76 8.17
CA THR A 203 1.59 0.99 6.92
C THR A 203 0.35 1.18 6.04
N SER A 204 -0.86 1.04 6.58
CA SER A 204 -2.09 1.28 5.81
C SER A 204 -2.15 2.71 5.27
N ARG A 205 -1.71 3.68 6.08
CA ARG A 205 -1.67 5.09 5.68
C ARG A 205 -0.68 5.35 4.54
N THR A 206 0.51 4.78 4.62
CA THR A 206 1.53 4.89 3.57
C THR A 206 1.01 4.28 2.27
N ASN A 207 0.40 3.09 2.36
CA ASN A 207 -0.17 2.41 1.20
C ASN A 207 -1.28 3.22 0.52
N LEU A 208 -2.19 3.82 1.31
CA LEU A 208 -3.22 4.73 0.80
C LEU A 208 -2.60 5.92 0.05
N GLY A 209 -1.61 6.59 0.65
CA GLY A 209 -0.92 7.73 0.03
C GLY A 209 -0.23 7.34 -1.28
N SER A 210 0.46 6.19 -1.30
CA SER A 210 1.09 5.66 -2.51
C SER A 210 0.09 5.26 -3.60
N ALA A 211 -1.05 4.67 -3.24
CA ALA A 211 -2.09 4.29 -4.20
C ALA A 211 -2.74 5.51 -4.85
N LEU A 212 -3.09 6.52 -4.04
CA LEU A 212 -3.59 7.81 -4.54
C LEU A 212 -2.59 8.46 -5.49
N ALA A 213 -1.31 8.50 -5.11
CA ALA A 213 -0.24 9.04 -5.95
C ALA A 213 -0.12 8.32 -7.30
N ALA A 214 -0.13 6.99 -7.30
CA ALA A 214 0.02 6.18 -8.49
C ALA A 214 -1.07 6.47 -9.54
N VAL A 215 -2.34 6.57 -9.11
CA VAL A 215 -3.45 6.90 -10.01
C VAL A 215 -3.30 8.29 -10.62
N LEU A 216 -2.91 9.27 -9.82
CA LEU A 216 -2.74 10.65 -10.27
C LEU A 216 -1.60 10.78 -11.26
N LEU A 217 -0.49 10.08 -11.01
CA LEU A 217 0.66 10.02 -11.89
C LEU A 217 0.31 9.33 -13.21
N GLN A 218 -0.43 8.22 -13.18
CA GLN A 218 -0.91 7.54 -14.38
C GLN A 218 -1.84 8.44 -15.21
N GLN A 219 -2.75 9.17 -14.56
CA GLN A 219 -3.62 10.14 -15.22
C GLN A 219 -2.81 11.27 -15.88
N GLN A 220 -1.75 11.74 -15.23
CA GLN A 220 -0.95 12.82 -15.77
C GLN A 220 -0.03 12.35 -16.91
N ALA A 221 0.53 11.14 -16.80
CA ALA A 221 1.30 10.50 -17.85
C ALA A 221 0.46 10.28 -19.12
N SER A 222 -0.80 9.84 -19.00
CA SER A 222 -1.69 9.65 -20.15
C SER A 222 -2.04 10.98 -20.84
N LEU A 223 -2.25 12.06 -20.08
CA LEU A 223 -2.42 13.40 -20.64
C LEU A 223 -1.17 13.90 -21.36
N LEU A 224 0.02 13.66 -20.80
CA LEU A 224 1.30 14.01 -21.44
C LEU A 224 1.52 13.22 -22.73
N ALA A 225 1.20 11.93 -22.74
CA ALA A 225 1.26 11.09 -23.94
C ALA A 225 0.29 11.60 -25.03
N ALA A 226 -0.96 11.91 -24.67
CA ALA A 226 -1.95 12.48 -25.58
C ALA A 226 -1.51 13.83 -26.17
N ALA A 227 -0.85 14.67 -25.36
CA ALA A 227 -0.30 15.94 -25.82
C ALA A 227 0.87 15.77 -26.82
N ARG A 228 1.64 14.67 -26.71
CA ARG A 228 2.77 14.36 -27.60
C ARG A 228 2.34 13.70 -28.92
N GLN A 229 1.32 12.84 -28.89
CA GLN A 229 0.88 12.07 -30.07
C GLN A 229 0.19 12.92 -31.16
N GLN A 230 -0.27 14.13 -30.83
CA GLN A 230 -0.90 15.02 -31.82
C GLN A 230 0.16 15.84 -32.59
N SER A 231 0.75 15.18 -33.59
CA SER A 231 1.72 15.72 -34.56
C SER A 231 1.20 16.98 -35.28
N PRO A 232 2.07 17.93 -35.68
CA PRO A 232 1.71 19.05 -36.54
C PRO A 232 1.10 18.65 -37.90
N ASP A 233 1.37 17.45 -38.39
CA ASP A 233 0.96 17.03 -39.75
C ASP A 233 -0.53 16.63 -39.85
N ASP A 234 -1.23 16.47 -38.73
CA ASP A 234 -2.68 16.19 -38.67
C ASP A 234 -3.54 17.47 -38.61
N ALA A 235 -2.95 18.64 -38.88
CA ALA A 235 -3.57 19.97 -38.78
C ALA A 235 -4.68 20.26 -39.81
N THR A 236 -5.07 19.29 -40.65
CA THR A 236 -6.14 19.48 -41.65
C THR A 236 -7.55 19.28 -41.08
N ASN A 237 -7.69 18.91 -39.80
CA ASN A 237 -8.98 18.67 -39.15
C ASN A 237 -9.19 19.55 -37.91
N ASN A 238 -10.10 20.52 -37.98
CA ASN A 238 -10.45 21.45 -36.89
C ASN A 238 -10.84 20.75 -35.56
N ASN A 239 -11.28 19.49 -35.62
CA ASN A 239 -11.59 18.70 -34.42
C ASN A 239 -10.34 18.31 -33.62
N ASN A 240 -9.18 18.18 -34.27
CA ASN A 240 -7.92 17.82 -33.62
C ASN A 240 -7.32 19.01 -32.84
N GLU A 241 -7.43 20.24 -33.36
CA GLU A 241 -6.97 21.44 -32.64
C GLU A 241 -7.76 21.68 -31.35
N THR A 242 -9.08 21.49 -31.40
CA THR A 242 -9.94 21.60 -30.21
C THR A 242 -9.57 20.54 -29.16
N THR A 243 -9.27 19.32 -29.60
CA THR A 243 -8.87 18.22 -28.71
C THR A 243 -7.50 18.49 -28.08
N LYS A 244 -6.53 18.98 -28.85
CA LYS A 244 -5.20 19.39 -28.36
C LYS A 244 -5.27 20.50 -27.34
N SER A 245 -6.04 21.54 -27.64
CA SER A 245 -6.30 22.67 -26.74
C SER A 245 -6.91 22.20 -25.41
N ASN A 246 -7.86 21.26 -25.47
CA ASN A 246 -8.47 20.68 -24.27
C ASN A 246 -7.48 19.86 -23.44
N VAL A 247 -6.61 19.06 -24.07
CA VAL A 247 -5.57 18.27 -23.37
C VAL A 247 -4.53 19.19 -22.71
N LEU A 248 -4.04 20.21 -23.42
CA LEU A 248 -3.11 21.19 -22.86
C LEU A 248 -3.74 22.02 -21.74
N LYS A 249 -5.03 22.34 -21.84
CA LYS A 249 -5.78 22.98 -20.76
C LYS A 249 -5.90 22.07 -19.53
N ALA A 250 -6.18 20.78 -19.72
CA ALA A 250 -6.24 19.81 -18.63
C ALA A 250 -4.88 19.59 -17.95
N LEU A 251 -3.78 19.64 -18.70
CA LEU A 251 -2.41 19.57 -18.18
C LEU A 251 -2.01 20.83 -17.38
N SER A 252 -2.34 22.01 -17.87
CA SER A 252 -2.00 23.29 -17.21
C SER A 252 -2.91 23.64 -16.04
N GLN A 253 -4.18 23.23 -16.10
CA GLN A 253 -5.20 23.52 -15.09
C GLN A 253 -5.88 22.22 -14.65
N PRO A 254 -5.22 21.42 -13.79
CA PRO A 254 -5.85 20.24 -13.23
C PRO A 254 -7.13 20.64 -12.48
N SER A 255 -8.12 19.76 -12.53
CA SER A 255 -9.38 20.01 -11.84
C SER A 255 -9.16 20.20 -10.33
N LYS A 256 -10.02 20.98 -9.67
CA LYS A 256 -9.98 21.12 -8.19
C LYS A 256 -10.01 19.76 -7.47
N PHE A 257 -10.70 18.78 -8.06
CA PHE A 257 -10.76 17.42 -7.54
C PHE A 257 -9.40 16.71 -7.65
N THR A 258 -8.75 16.79 -8.81
CA THR A 258 -7.40 16.25 -9.05
C THR A 258 -6.38 16.88 -8.10
N GLN A 259 -6.41 18.20 -7.94
CA GLN A 259 -5.52 18.91 -7.02
C GLN A 259 -5.74 18.46 -5.57
N LYS A 260 -6.99 18.32 -5.13
CA LYS A 260 -7.31 17.82 -3.80
C LYS A 260 -6.76 16.40 -3.56
N ARG A 261 -6.84 15.51 -4.56
CA ARG A 261 -6.29 14.15 -4.47
C ARG A 261 -4.75 14.17 -4.36
N TRP A 262 -4.06 15.09 -5.05
CA TRP A 262 -2.62 15.29 -4.90
C TRP A 262 -2.25 15.73 -3.48
N ASP A 263 -2.95 16.73 -2.96
CA ASP A 263 -2.75 17.23 -1.59
C ASP A 263 -3.00 16.11 -0.57
N GLU A 264 -4.01 15.28 -0.81
CA GLU A 264 -4.34 14.14 0.04
C GLU A 264 -3.26 13.05 0.02
N ALA A 265 -2.76 12.68 -1.17
CA ALA A 265 -1.67 11.71 -1.31
C ALA A 265 -0.42 12.16 -0.55
N GLN A 266 0.01 13.41 -0.77
CA GLN A 266 1.17 13.98 -0.09
C GLN A 266 0.97 14.05 1.43
N ARG A 267 -0.21 14.48 1.87
CA ARG A 267 -0.57 14.53 3.30
C ARG A 267 -0.49 13.15 3.95
N HIS A 268 -1.04 12.11 3.31
CA HIS A 268 -0.97 10.75 3.85
C HIS A 268 0.47 10.25 4.00
N LEU A 269 1.31 10.45 2.99
CA LEU A 269 2.71 10.03 3.01
C LEU A 269 3.53 10.77 4.07
N ARG A 270 3.37 12.11 4.14
CA ARG A 270 4.09 12.94 5.13
C ARG A 270 3.69 12.62 6.56
N GLU A 271 2.40 12.53 6.83
CA GLU A 271 1.94 12.21 8.19
C GLU A 271 2.26 10.75 8.58
N ALA A 272 2.31 9.81 7.63
CA ALA A 272 2.76 8.45 7.90
C ALA A 272 4.24 8.41 8.30
N LEU A 273 5.10 9.10 7.55
CA LEU A 273 6.53 9.22 7.89
C LEU A 273 6.73 9.91 9.24
N LYS A 274 6.02 11.02 9.49
CA LYS A 274 6.06 11.72 10.77
C LYS A 274 5.70 10.77 11.92
N ALA A 275 4.58 10.07 11.82
CA ALA A 275 4.15 9.13 12.86
C ALA A 275 5.15 7.98 13.09
N ALA A 276 5.80 7.50 12.02
CA ALA A 276 6.82 6.44 12.11
C ALA A 276 8.09 6.89 12.83
N VAL A 277 8.49 8.15 12.66
CA VAL A 277 9.66 8.70 13.33
C VAL A 277 9.35 9.10 14.78
N GLU A 278 8.17 9.63 15.06
CA GLU A 278 7.76 10.00 16.42
C GLU A 278 7.54 8.78 17.33
N ASN A 279 7.16 7.62 16.76
CA ASN A 279 6.94 6.39 17.52
C ASN A 279 7.68 5.19 16.91
N PRO A 280 9.02 5.15 16.96
CA PRO A 280 9.81 4.13 16.28
C PRO A 280 9.54 2.73 16.82
N ARG A 281 9.26 2.61 18.12
CA ARG A 281 8.98 1.32 18.78
C ARG A 281 7.53 0.87 18.69
N GLY A 282 6.65 1.68 18.08
CA GLY A 282 5.22 1.39 18.06
C GLY A 282 4.62 1.32 19.46
N GLU A 283 5.23 1.98 20.44
CA GLU A 283 4.73 1.99 21.81
C GLU A 283 3.31 2.54 21.80
N VAL A 284 2.38 1.76 22.37
CA VAL A 284 0.96 2.12 22.36
C VAL A 284 0.84 3.40 23.19
N ALA A 285 0.54 4.53 22.54
CA ALA A 285 0.17 5.74 23.25
C ALA A 285 -0.95 5.37 24.21
N ASN A 286 -0.66 5.46 25.51
CA ASN A 286 -1.44 4.90 26.61
C ASN A 286 -2.95 4.94 26.30
N VAL A 287 -3.55 3.76 26.09
CA VAL A 287 -4.92 3.60 25.58
C VAL A 287 -5.96 4.38 26.39
N LYS A 288 -5.66 4.73 27.65
CA LYS A 288 -6.46 5.63 28.51
C LYS A 288 -6.69 7.02 27.90
N ALA A 289 -5.75 7.56 27.10
CA ALA A 289 -5.92 8.82 26.39
C ALA A 289 -6.89 8.67 25.19
N ALA A 290 -6.81 7.55 24.46
CA ALA A 290 -7.75 7.25 23.37
C ALA A 290 -9.17 6.98 23.89
N THR A 291 -9.32 6.29 25.04
CA THR A 291 -10.61 6.16 25.72
C THR A 291 -11.12 7.50 26.23
N SER A 292 -10.25 8.41 26.68
CA SER A 292 -10.63 9.76 27.09
C SER A 292 -11.12 10.63 25.93
N ILE A 293 -10.54 10.46 24.73
CA ILE A 293 -11.03 11.11 23.50
C ILE A 293 -12.38 10.51 23.06
N GLN A 294 -12.55 9.17 23.11
CA GLN A 294 -13.85 8.53 22.92
C GLN A 294 -14.91 9.01 23.93
N THR A 295 -14.53 9.18 25.20
CA THR A 295 -15.42 9.63 26.27
C THR A 295 -15.74 11.13 26.13
N ALA A 296 -14.81 11.95 25.65
CA ALA A 296 -15.03 13.37 25.38
C ALA A 296 -15.94 13.59 24.16
N MET A 297 -15.78 12.78 23.10
CA MET A 297 -16.68 12.81 21.93
C MET A 297 -18.07 12.24 22.26
N ALA A 298 -18.17 11.25 23.16
CA ALA A 298 -19.45 10.73 23.65
C ALA A 298 -20.16 11.69 24.63
N LYS A 299 -19.41 12.49 25.41
CA LYS A 299 -19.97 13.48 26.35
C LYS A 299 -20.52 14.74 25.67
N ASN A 300 -20.12 15.04 24.44
CA ASN A 300 -20.69 16.15 23.68
C ASN A 300 -22.00 15.78 22.94
N ASN A 301 -22.53 14.60 23.21
CA ASN A 301 -23.84 14.16 22.71
C ASN A 301 -24.68 13.72 23.92
N ASN A 302 -25.42 14.66 24.49
CA ASN A 302 -26.31 14.39 25.62
C ASN A 302 -27.30 13.26 25.28
N ASN A 303 -27.28 12.27 26.17
CA ASN A 303 -27.98 10.97 26.19
C ASN A 303 -29.53 11.13 26.30
N PRO A 304 -30.38 10.09 26.06
CA PRO A 304 -30.47 9.01 27.05
C PRO A 304 -30.59 7.58 26.47
N LYS A 305 -30.02 6.66 27.27
CA LYS A 305 -30.29 5.22 27.39
C LYS A 305 -31.66 4.79 26.86
N GLY A 306 -31.67 3.78 25.99
CA GLY A 306 -32.88 3.04 25.64
C GLY A 306 -32.65 2.13 24.44
N LYS A 307 -33.00 0.85 24.59
CA LYS A 307 -32.99 -0.21 23.58
C LYS A 307 -33.49 0.29 22.20
N ASP A 308 -32.71 0.09 21.13
CA ASP A 308 -33.27 -0.51 19.91
C ASP A 308 -32.21 -0.97 18.89
N ARG A 309 -32.13 -2.29 18.70
CA ARG A 309 -31.39 -2.95 17.61
C ARG A 309 -32.32 -3.05 16.41
N SER A 310 -32.51 -1.96 15.67
CA SER A 310 -33.16 -2.01 14.34
C SER A 310 -33.01 -0.69 13.61
N LYS A 311 -31.88 -0.48 12.92
CA LYS A 311 -31.80 0.57 11.89
C LYS A 311 -31.69 -0.09 10.53
N SER A 312 -32.72 0.06 9.71
CA SER A 312 -32.78 -0.36 8.31
C SER A 312 -31.58 0.18 7.52
N LYS A 313 -31.13 -0.58 6.51
CA LYS A 313 -30.01 -0.27 5.59
C LYS A 313 -30.13 1.15 5.00
N LYS A 314 -31.34 1.65 4.80
CA LYS A 314 -31.64 3.02 4.32
C LYS A 314 -31.32 4.10 5.37
N GLN A 315 -31.61 3.84 6.65
CA GLN A 315 -31.31 4.76 7.74
C GLN A 315 -29.80 4.83 8.02
N ARG A 316 -29.07 3.71 7.88
CA ARG A 316 -27.60 3.68 7.97
C ARG A 316 -26.93 4.48 6.85
N ARG A 317 -27.45 4.41 5.61
CA ARG A 317 -26.95 5.23 4.49
C ARG A 317 -27.24 6.72 4.69
N LEU A 318 -28.39 7.08 5.28
CA LEU A 318 -28.73 8.47 5.59
C LEU A 318 -27.89 9.02 6.75
N ASP A 319 -27.66 8.21 7.78
CA ASP A 319 -26.83 8.57 8.93
C ASP A 319 -25.34 8.69 8.50
N ALA A 320 -24.85 7.81 7.62
CA ALA A 320 -23.52 7.93 7.00
C ALA A 320 -23.40 9.15 6.07
N LYS A 321 -24.44 9.50 5.31
CA LYS A 321 -24.47 10.73 4.50
C LYS A 321 -24.51 11.99 5.38
N LYS A 322 -25.18 11.93 6.54
CA LYS A 322 -25.18 13.02 7.54
C LYS A 322 -23.84 13.14 8.26
N GLN A 323 -23.19 12.04 8.61
CA GLN A 323 -21.83 12.04 9.17
C GLN A 323 -20.80 12.55 8.16
N LYS A 324 -20.89 12.16 6.88
CA LYS A 324 -20.05 12.73 5.79
C LYS A 324 -20.28 14.24 5.58
N LYS A 325 -21.46 14.74 5.96
CA LYS A 325 -21.82 16.18 5.94
C LYS A 325 -21.43 16.91 7.22
N GLN A 326 -21.27 16.21 8.35
CA GLN A 326 -20.83 16.75 9.64
C GLN A 326 -19.30 16.71 9.80
N THR A 327 -18.59 15.74 9.20
CA THR A 327 -17.13 15.78 9.06
C THR A 327 -16.69 16.84 8.06
N ALA A 328 -17.56 17.20 7.11
CA ALA A 328 -17.41 18.42 6.30
C ALA A 328 -17.69 19.73 7.07
N ALA A 329 -18.07 19.65 8.36
CA ALA A 329 -18.36 20.78 9.23
C ALA A 329 -17.57 20.76 10.56
N GLN A 330 -16.41 20.08 10.58
CA GLN A 330 -15.29 20.48 11.44
C GLN A 330 -14.67 21.74 10.83
N PRO A 331 -14.17 22.70 11.62
CA PRO A 331 -14.01 24.07 11.17
C PRO A 331 -13.12 24.09 9.92
N SER A 332 -13.69 24.61 8.84
CA SER A 332 -12.94 25.23 7.77
C SER A 332 -12.09 26.34 8.38
N SER A 333 -10.92 25.97 8.93
CA SER A 333 -9.81 26.90 8.99
C SER A 333 -9.53 27.25 7.53
N SER A 334 -9.84 28.49 7.21
CA SER A 334 -9.31 29.30 6.13
C SER A 334 -8.22 28.65 5.29
N SER A 335 -8.36 28.83 3.98
CA SER A 335 -7.38 28.66 2.91
C SER A 335 -6.02 29.33 3.18
N SER A 336 -5.29 28.84 4.17
CA SER A 336 -3.86 28.99 4.31
C SER A 336 -3.27 27.64 3.92
N SER A 337 -2.47 27.64 2.85
CA SER A 337 -1.57 26.56 2.49
C SER A 337 -1.00 25.91 3.75
N LEU A 338 -1.48 24.73 4.11
CA LEU A 338 -0.77 23.84 5.04
C LEU A 338 0.45 23.34 4.28
N SER A 339 1.44 24.22 4.10
CA SER A 339 2.81 23.82 3.83
C SER A 339 3.26 23.09 5.09
N LEU A 340 2.97 21.79 5.16
CA LEU A 340 3.72 20.91 6.04
C LEU A 340 5.19 21.22 5.74
N PRO A 341 5.99 21.66 6.73
CA PRO A 341 7.31 22.19 6.48
C PRO A 341 8.11 21.23 5.59
N SER A 342 8.94 21.77 4.71
CA SER A 342 9.96 20.98 4.01
C SER A 342 10.68 20.14 5.07
N PHE A 343 10.84 18.84 4.80
CA PHE A 343 11.28 17.84 5.77
C PHE A 343 12.78 17.99 6.14
N SER A 344 13.32 19.22 6.09
CA SER A 344 14.75 19.52 6.19
C SER A 344 15.35 19.26 7.57
N VAL A 345 14.56 18.89 8.58
CA VAL A 345 15.10 18.44 9.88
C VAL A 345 14.19 17.37 10.49
N ILE A 346 14.30 16.12 10.02
CA ILE A 346 14.01 14.99 10.89
C ILE A 346 15.29 14.23 11.14
N SER A 347 15.86 14.48 12.32
CA SER A 347 16.91 13.66 12.88
C SER A 347 16.36 12.25 13.15
N SER A 348 16.82 11.32 12.30
CA SER A 348 16.84 9.87 12.46
C SER A 348 15.56 9.11 12.13
N ILE A 349 15.40 8.78 10.85
CA ILE A 349 14.82 7.48 10.49
C ILE A 349 15.68 6.42 11.18
N GLN A 350 15.09 5.63 12.08
CA GLN A 350 15.79 4.61 12.89
C GLN A 350 15.27 3.20 12.66
N THR A 351 14.09 3.06 12.03
CA THR A 351 13.38 1.80 11.91
C THR A 351 13.10 1.48 10.46
N LEU A 352 12.90 0.19 10.18
CA LEU A 352 12.53 -0.28 8.85
C LEU A 352 11.18 0.29 8.39
N SER A 353 10.24 0.52 9.32
CA SER A 353 8.94 1.16 9.04
C SER A 353 9.07 2.62 8.63
N ALA A 354 9.89 3.39 9.35
CA ALA A 354 10.19 4.76 8.96
C ALA A 354 10.94 4.80 7.62
N ALA A 355 11.86 3.85 7.36
CA ALA A 355 12.59 3.76 6.10
C ALA A 355 11.64 3.49 4.91
N SER A 356 10.66 2.60 5.08
CA SER A 356 9.64 2.32 4.04
C SER A 356 8.71 3.51 3.80
N ALA A 357 8.26 4.19 4.85
CA ALA A 357 7.47 5.42 4.71
C ALA A 357 8.26 6.52 3.98
N ALA A 358 9.56 6.67 4.31
CA ALA A 358 10.45 7.63 3.67
C ALA A 358 10.68 7.31 2.19
N GLN A 359 10.93 6.04 1.85
CA GLN A 359 11.06 5.63 0.45
C GLN A 359 9.81 5.97 -0.36
N ASN A 360 8.61 5.66 0.16
CA ASN A 360 7.37 5.93 -0.56
C ASN A 360 7.10 7.42 -0.75
N LEU A 361 7.46 8.27 0.23
CA LEU A 361 7.43 9.72 0.06
C LEU A 361 8.47 10.19 -0.97
N ALA A 362 9.68 9.64 -0.96
CA ALA A 362 10.72 9.98 -1.92
C ALA A 362 10.34 9.63 -3.36
N VAL A 363 9.71 8.46 -3.58
CA VAL A 363 9.16 8.05 -4.88
C VAL A 363 8.12 9.06 -5.35
N PHE A 364 7.19 9.44 -4.47
CA PHE A 364 6.17 10.45 -4.78
C PHE A 364 6.78 11.78 -5.20
N LEU A 365 7.73 12.32 -4.42
CA LEU A 365 8.37 13.60 -4.70
C LEU A 365 9.17 13.57 -6.02
N LYS A 366 9.92 12.49 -6.26
CA LYS A 366 10.65 12.27 -7.52
C LYS A 366 9.69 12.32 -8.72
N LEU A 367 8.65 11.48 -8.70
CA LEU A 367 7.71 11.36 -9.82
C LEU A 367 6.91 12.66 -10.01
N GLN A 368 6.51 13.32 -8.92
CA GLN A 368 5.84 14.61 -8.98
C GLN A 368 6.71 15.67 -9.65
N SER A 369 8.00 15.76 -9.29
CA SER A 369 8.93 16.71 -9.89
C SER A 369 9.19 16.42 -11.38
N GLN A 370 9.36 15.15 -11.76
CA GLN A 370 9.48 14.75 -13.17
C GLN A 370 8.27 15.20 -13.98
N VAL A 371 7.07 14.92 -13.47
CA VAL A 371 5.82 15.25 -14.14
C VAL A 371 5.63 16.76 -14.28
N LYS A 372 5.97 17.57 -13.25
CA LYS A 372 5.96 19.03 -13.35
C LYS A 372 6.95 19.55 -14.40
N SER A 373 8.16 19.00 -14.43
CA SER A 373 9.17 19.33 -15.46
C SER A 373 8.68 18.99 -16.86
N GLU A 374 8.09 17.81 -17.07
CA GLU A 374 7.55 17.40 -18.36
C GLU A 374 6.35 18.23 -18.81
N THR A 375 5.43 18.53 -17.90
CA THR A 375 4.30 19.44 -18.20
C THR A 375 4.80 20.82 -18.61
N SER A 376 5.77 21.38 -17.88
CA SER A 376 6.39 22.65 -18.24
C SER A 376 7.01 22.59 -19.64
N LYS A 377 7.79 21.55 -19.96
CA LYS A 377 8.41 21.36 -21.28
C LYS A 377 7.36 21.29 -22.39
N THR A 378 6.32 20.47 -22.22
CA THR A 378 5.24 20.31 -23.19
C THR A 378 4.43 21.58 -23.40
N LEU A 379 4.19 22.37 -22.35
CA LEU A 379 3.51 23.66 -22.46
C LEU A 379 4.40 24.71 -23.16
N THR A 380 5.70 24.74 -22.86
CA THR A 380 6.63 25.66 -23.53
C THR A 380 6.76 25.34 -25.02
N SER A 381 6.92 24.08 -25.41
CA SER A 381 7.02 23.69 -26.83
C SER A 381 5.73 23.97 -27.61
N ALA A 382 4.57 23.90 -26.96
CA ALA A 382 3.30 24.29 -27.57
C ALA A 382 3.17 25.82 -27.77
N THR A 383 3.79 26.62 -26.89
CA THR A 383 3.67 28.10 -26.89
C THR A 383 4.76 28.77 -27.77
N THR A 384 5.96 28.20 -27.86
CA THR A 384 7.03 28.72 -28.75
C THR A 384 6.70 28.60 -30.24
N ALA A 385 5.63 27.89 -30.61
CA ALA A 385 5.04 27.95 -31.96
C ALA A 385 4.26 29.25 -32.23
N THR A 386 3.96 30.07 -31.22
CA THR A 386 3.10 31.26 -31.36
C THR A 386 3.68 32.57 -30.82
N THR A 387 4.75 32.57 -30.02
CA THR A 387 5.45 33.83 -29.66
C THR A 387 6.82 33.59 -29.06
N THR A 388 7.83 34.28 -29.60
CA THR A 388 9.20 34.31 -29.11
C THR A 388 9.29 35.16 -27.84
N THR A 389 9.09 34.54 -26.67
CA THR A 389 9.64 35.08 -25.42
C THR A 389 10.01 33.94 -24.49
N ALA A 390 11.31 33.71 -24.36
CA ALA A 390 11.87 32.75 -23.43
C ALA A 390 11.65 33.25 -21.99
N ALA A 391 10.92 32.47 -21.19
CA ALA A 391 10.87 32.64 -19.75
C ALA A 391 11.63 31.48 -19.11
N THR A 392 12.81 31.81 -18.58
CA THR A 392 13.68 30.95 -17.78
C THR A 392 13.03 30.65 -16.43
N GLY A 393 12.30 29.53 -16.35
CA GLY A 393 11.77 28.96 -15.11
C GLY A 393 12.59 27.75 -14.64
N LYS A 394 13.90 27.91 -14.42
CA LYS A 394 14.77 26.89 -13.82
C LYS A 394 15.06 27.35 -12.39
N THR A 395 14.24 26.99 -11.40
CA THR A 395 14.62 27.18 -9.98
C THR A 395 13.82 26.41 -8.93
N ASP A 396 12.66 25.79 -9.20
CA ASP A 396 11.81 25.22 -8.12
C ASP A 396 11.84 23.68 -7.97
N TYR A 397 12.34 22.93 -8.97
CA TYR A 397 12.36 21.46 -8.94
C TYR A 397 13.43 20.84 -8.01
N ASN A 398 14.43 21.65 -7.64
CA ASN A 398 15.57 21.17 -6.88
C ASN A 398 15.20 20.78 -5.45
N ASP A 399 14.16 21.38 -4.87
CA ASP A 399 13.78 21.15 -3.49
C ASP A 399 13.14 19.77 -3.29
N GLU A 400 12.27 19.32 -4.21
CA GLU A 400 11.63 18.00 -4.12
C GLU A 400 12.60 16.87 -4.43
N TYR A 401 13.50 17.06 -5.39
CA TYR A 401 14.57 16.09 -5.64
C TYR A 401 15.58 16.05 -4.50
N ALA A 402 15.93 17.19 -3.89
CA ALA A 402 16.79 17.23 -2.71
C ALA A 402 16.14 16.52 -1.51
N GLU A 403 14.85 16.75 -1.26
CA GLU A 403 14.10 16.05 -0.21
C GLU A 403 14.03 14.54 -0.51
N ALA A 404 13.71 14.14 -1.74
CA ALA A 404 13.69 12.74 -2.16
C ALA A 404 15.05 12.07 -1.96
N HIS A 405 16.13 12.75 -2.34
CA HIS A 405 17.51 12.25 -2.17
C HIS A 405 17.81 12.01 -0.69
N ALA A 406 17.54 13.01 0.17
CA ALA A 406 17.76 12.89 1.61
C ALA A 406 16.98 11.72 2.24
N LEU A 407 15.72 11.53 1.82
CA LEU A 407 14.88 10.43 2.29
C LEU A 407 15.41 9.07 1.84
N TYR A 408 15.80 8.91 0.57
CA TYR A 408 16.41 7.67 0.08
C TYR A 408 17.72 7.35 0.80
N THR A 409 18.62 8.33 0.97
CA THR A 409 19.89 8.13 1.68
C THR A 409 19.67 7.66 3.12
N GLN A 410 18.75 8.30 3.85
CA GLN A 410 18.45 7.90 5.22
C GLN A 410 17.78 6.52 5.29
N ALA A 411 16.86 6.21 4.38
CA ALA A 411 16.22 4.90 4.30
C ALA A 411 17.26 3.80 4.01
N LEU A 412 18.18 4.03 3.05
CA LEU A 412 19.24 3.10 2.70
C LEU A 412 20.18 2.84 3.89
N ASN A 413 20.59 3.90 4.60
CA ASN A 413 21.45 3.80 5.77
C ASN A 413 20.86 2.92 6.88
N VAL A 414 19.56 3.03 7.13
CA VAL A 414 18.87 2.19 8.12
C VAL A 414 18.76 0.75 7.64
N ARG A 415 18.40 0.54 6.37
CA ARG A 415 18.27 -0.78 5.78
C ARG A 415 19.60 -1.53 5.79
N MET A 416 20.69 -0.91 5.33
CA MET A 416 22.02 -1.53 5.37
C MET A 416 22.52 -1.86 6.78
N LYS A 417 22.03 -1.19 7.83
CA LYS A 417 22.36 -1.53 9.23
C LYS A 417 21.59 -2.73 9.76
N LEU A 418 20.40 -2.99 9.22
CA LEU A 418 19.44 -3.96 9.76
C LEU A 418 19.19 -5.16 8.82
N LEU A 419 19.68 -5.09 7.59
CA LEU A 419 19.43 -6.05 6.52
C LEU A 419 20.72 -6.51 5.84
N PRO A 420 20.77 -7.77 5.36
CA PRO A 420 21.79 -8.23 4.43
C PRO A 420 21.80 -7.41 3.13
N GLN A 421 22.94 -7.37 2.44
CA GLN A 421 23.10 -6.58 1.21
C GLN A 421 22.20 -7.05 0.06
N HIS A 422 21.94 -8.36 -0.03
CA HIS A 422 21.04 -8.97 -1.02
C HIS A 422 19.55 -8.81 -0.70
N HIS A 423 19.21 -8.19 0.44
CA HIS A 423 17.80 -8.06 0.78
C HIS A 423 17.08 -7.16 -0.25
N PRO A 424 15.91 -7.55 -0.80
CA PRO A 424 15.22 -6.80 -1.86
C PRO A 424 14.96 -5.32 -1.54
N ASP A 425 14.57 -5.00 -0.30
CA ASP A 425 14.38 -3.61 0.14
C ASP A 425 15.69 -2.77 0.08
N VAL A 426 16.87 -3.38 0.28
CA VAL A 426 18.17 -2.69 0.14
C VAL A 426 18.43 -2.40 -1.33
N LEU A 427 18.31 -3.42 -2.19
CA LEU A 427 18.51 -3.31 -3.64
C LEU A 427 17.55 -2.30 -4.27
N ALA A 428 16.26 -2.35 -3.91
CA ALA A 428 15.24 -1.42 -4.39
C ALA A 428 15.52 0.04 -4.00
N THR A 429 16.05 0.29 -2.79
CA THR A 429 16.45 1.66 -2.40
C THR A 429 17.70 2.12 -3.16
N LYS A 430 18.71 1.25 -3.33
CA LYS A 430 19.89 1.58 -4.16
C LYS A 430 19.47 1.93 -5.58
N PHE A 431 18.60 1.12 -6.19
CA PHE A 431 18.07 1.35 -7.52
C PHE A 431 17.32 2.68 -7.61
N SER A 432 16.38 2.94 -6.68
CA SER A 432 15.59 4.17 -6.66
C SER A 432 16.47 5.43 -6.48
N LEU A 433 17.55 5.31 -5.70
CA LEU A 433 18.54 6.38 -5.50
C LEU A 433 19.41 6.59 -6.74
N ALA A 434 19.85 5.51 -7.41
CA ALA A 434 20.59 5.59 -8.67
C ALA A 434 19.78 6.30 -9.76
N GLU A 435 18.49 5.95 -9.92
CA GLU A 435 17.59 6.65 -10.85
C GLU A 435 17.46 8.15 -10.54
N LEU A 436 17.39 8.51 -9.25
CA LEU A 436 17.32 9.90 -8.86
C LEU A 436 18.62 10.66 -9.14
N LEU A 437 19.77 10.02 -8.91
CA LEU A 437 21.09 10.61 -9.16
C LEU A 437 21.31 10.86 -10.66
N ASP A 438 20.88 9.95 -11.53
CA ASP A 438 20.87 10.18 -12.98
C ASP A 438 20.03 11.41 -13.37
N LEU A 439 18.83 11.57 -12.78
CA LEU A 439 17.99 12.75 -13.03
C LEU A 439 18.67 14.05 -12.57
N LEU A 440 19.51 13.97 -11.54
CA LEU A 440 20.32 15.08 -11.04
C LEU A 440 21.63 15.30 -11.81
N GLY A 441 21.97 14.40 -12.75
CA GLY A 441 23.20 14.44 -13.54
C GLY A 441 24.45 13.90 -12.84
N ASP A 442 24.30 13.21 -11.70
CA ASP A 442 25.40 12.52 -11.01
C ASP A 442 25.49 11.05 -11.46
N GLU A 443 25.86 10.86 -12.73
CA GLU A 443 26.01 9.55 -13.35
C GLU A 443 27.08 8.69 -12.65
N THR A 444 28.09 9.32 -12.03
CA THR A 444 29.18 8.61 -11.36
C THR A 444 28.66 7.89 -10.12
N SER A 445 27.94 8.60 -9.25
CA SER A 445 27.33 8.00 -8.06
C SER A 445 26.21 7.02 -8.44
N ALA A 446 25.44 7.31 -9.48
CA ALA A 446 24.40 6.39 -9.96
C ALA A 446 24.98 5.06 -10.45
N ASN A 447 26.03 5.11 -11.29
CA ASN A 447 26.69 3.90 -11.79
C ASN A 447 27.40 3.11 -10.69
N ARG A 448 27.89 3.77 -9.64
CA ARG A 448 28.38 3.07 -8.45
C ARG A 448 27.28 2.22 -7.79
N PHE A 449 26.09 2.78 -7.56
CA PHE A 449 24.99 2.01 -6.97
C PHE A 449 24.53 0.86 -7.88
N ARG A 450 24.51 1.07 -9.21
CA ARG A 450 24.22 0.00 -10.18
C ARG A 450 25.23 -1.13 -10.09
N GLN A 451 26.52 -0.80 -10.04
CA GLN A 451 27.58 -1.79 -9.90
C GLN A 451 27.46 -2.55 -8.58
N GLU A 452 27.21 -1.85 -7.47
CA GLU A 452 26.99 -2.51 -6.17
C GLU A 452 25.76 -3.44 -6.17
N ILE A 453 24.75 -3.20 -7.01
CA ILE A 453 23.63 -4.12 -7.19
C ILE A 453 24.08 -5.33 -8.02
N LEU A 454 24.76 -5.12 -9.14
CA LEU A 454 25.27 -6.20 -10.00
C LEU A 454 26.26 -7.12 -9.26
N ASP A 455 27.13 -6.56 -8.43
CA ASP A 455 28.09 -7.31 -7.63
C ASP A 455 27.41 -8.26 -6.64
N VAL A 456 26.21 -7.92 -6.15
CA VAL A 456 25.41 -8.83 -5.31
C VAL A 456 24.97 -10.05 -6.11
N TYR A 457 24.45 -9.86 -7.33
CA TYR A 457 23.97 -10.94 -8.18
C TYR A 457 25.13 -11.83 -8.70
N GLN A 458 26.27 -11.24 -9.05
CA GLN A 458 27.45 -12.00 -9.51
C GLN A 458 28.10 -12.86 -8.43
N VAL A 459 27.92 -12.54 -7.15
CA VAL A 459 28.39 -13.38 -6.04
C VAL A 459 27.50 -14.63 -5.90
N GLU A 460 26.19 -14.50 -6.09
CA GLU A 460 25.25 -15.63 -6.02
C GLU A 460 25.50 -16.66 -7.15
N GLU A 461 25.85 -16.21 -8.36
CA GLU A 461 26.22 -17.11 -9.48
C GLU A 461 27.48 -17.94 -9.20
N ARG A 462 28.42 -17.46 -8.37
CA ARG A 462 29.66 -18.20 -8.07
C ARG A 462 29.51 -19.20 -6.93
N ASP A 463 28.58 -18.96 -6.02
CA ASP A 463 28.30 -19.87 -4.90
C ASP A 463 27.26 -20.95 -5.28
N GLY A 464 26.59 -20.79 -6.44
CA GLY A 464 25.60 -21.71 -7.00
C GLY A 464 26.14 -22.58 -8.14
N ASP A 465 27.09 -23.48 -7.86
CA ASP A 465 27.39 -24.58 -8.78
C ASP A 465 26.17 -25.53 -8.85
N GLY A 466 25.27 -25.26 -9.82
CA GLY A 466 24.31 -26.23 -10.35
C GLY A 466 22.83 -26.02 -9.97
N VAL A 467 22.22 -24.89 -10.30
CA VAL A 467 20.78 -24.82 -10.64
C VAL A 467 20.58 -23.73 -11.70
N GLU A 468 19.75 -24.06 -12.70
CA GLU A 468 19.39 -23.31 -13.91
C GLU A 468 19.22 -21.79 -13.75
N GLU A 469 19.62 -21.10 -14.81
CA GLU A 469 19.28 -19.70 -15.11
C GLU A 469 17.82 -19.38 -14.73
N LYS A 470 17.64 -18.56 -13.71
CA LYS A 470 16.41 -17.80 -13.53
C LYS A 470 16.77 -16.32 -13.62
N GLU A 471 16.52 -15.75 -14.79
CA GLU A 471 16.30 -14.31 -14.92
C GLU A 471 15.19 -13.91 -13.93
N GLN A 472 15.53 -13.04 -12.96
CA GLN A 472 14.57 -12.33 -12.11
C GLN A 472 14.88 -10.84 -12.13
#